data_AF-A0A8T4MJX2-F1
#
_entry.id   AF-A0A8T4MJX2-F1
#
_cell.length_a   1.000
_cell.length_b   1.000
_cell.length_c   1.000
_cell.angle_alpha   90.00
_cell.angle_beta   90.00
_cell.angle_gamma   90.00
#
_symmetry.space_group_name_H-M   'P 1'
#
loop_
_entity.id
_entity.type
_entity.pdbx_description
1 polymer ?
#
loop_
_entity_poly.entity_id
_entity_poly.type
_entity_poly.pdbx_seq_one_letter_code
_entity_poly.pdbx_strand_id
1 'polypeptide(L)'
;ILLMVDQDKKSSGLFLWKSHEKIDLSVFRKFFESFKEKFSIKFKCEPPIIHVVCKTINDAEELLEKGFKSGWKKSGIISLRKNIVLELHGTEKLEFPILKDGKILVEDQFLKLIVEKSNKKLEKGWDKIVSLEKLI
;
A
#
# COMPACT_ATOMS: atom_id res chain seq x y z
N ILE A 1 1.94 0.93 -5.37
CA ILE A 1 2.11 -0.43 -5.93
C ILE A 1 3.60 -0.75 -6.02
N LEU A 2 4.00 -1.99 -5.75
CA LEU A 2 5.38 -2.42 -5.59
C LEU A 2 5.59 -3.82 -6.19
N LEU A 3 6.75 -4.03 -6.80
CA LEU A 3 7.33 -5.34 -7.03
C LEU A 3 8.58 -5.45 -6.16
N MET A 4 8.64 -6.50 -5.34
CA MET A 4 9.73 -6.65 -4.39
C MET A 4 10.16 -8.10 -4.22
N VAL A 5 11.44 -8.28 -3.88
CA VAL A 5 11.98 -9.59 -3.50
C VAL A 5 11.15 -10.15 -2.35
N ASP A 6 10.73 -11.41 -2.49
CA ASP A 6 9.92 -12.09 -1.49
C ASP A 6 10.82 -12.73 -0.44
N GLN A 7 11.03 -11.98 0.64
CA GLN A 7 11.74 -12.44 1.83
C GLN A 7 11.16 -11.79 3.09
N ASP A 8 11.34 -12.46 4.22
CA ASP A 8 10.81 -12.02 5.52
C ASP A 8 11.67 -10.94 6.19
N LYS A 9 12.99 -11.03 6.03
CA LYS A 9 13.92 -10.08 6.67
C LYS A 9 13.96 -8.78 5.90
N LYS A 10 13.89 -7.65 6.63
CA LYS A 10 14.18 -6.34 6.06
C LYS A 10 15.67 -6.24 5.76
N SER A 11 16.00 -5.93 4.51
CA SER A 11 17.34 -5.60 4.06
C SER A 11 17.27 -4.48 3.01
N SER A 12 18.41 -3.93 2.64
CA SER A 12 18.51 -3.03 1.49
C SER A 12 18.22 -3.77 0.18
N GLY A 13 17.81 -3.03 -0.86
CA GLY A 13 17.69 -3.55 -2.23
C GLY A 13 16.42 -4.37 -2.54
N LEU A 14 15.44 -4.45 -1.64
CA LEU A 14 14.26 -5.31 -1.85
C LEU A 14 13.25 -4.77 -2.85
N PHE A 15 13.17 -3.46 -3.03
CA PHE A 15 12.23 -2.83 -3.94
C PHE A 15 12.81 -2.83 -5.35
N LEU A 16 12.26 -3.68 -6.22
CA LEU A 16 12.68 -3.79 -7.61
C LEU A 16 11.94 -2.79 -8.50
N TRP A 17 10.68 -2.48 -8.15
CA TRP A 17 9.89 -1.49 -8.85
C TRP A 17 8.82 -0.89 -7.92
N LYS A 18 8.48 0.40 -8.11
CA LYS A 18 7.43 1.09 -7.35
C LYS A 18 6.72 2.16 -8.17
N SER A 19 5.45 2.37 -7.85
CA SER A 19 4.66 3.51 -8.33
C SER A 19 3.67 3.95 -7.26
N HIS A 20 3.46 5.26 -7.17
CA HIS A 20 2.35 5.86 -6.42
C HIS A 20 1.14 6.15 -7.31
N GLU A 21 1.31 6.07 -8.63
CA GLU A 21 0.29 6.27 -9.64
C GLU A 21 -0.32 4.95 -10.12
N LYS A 22 -1.44 5.07 -10.85
CA LYS A 22 -2.04 3.95 -11.58
C LYS A 22 -1.04 3.32 -12.53
N ILE A 23 -1.19 2.02 -12.73
CA ILE A 23 -0.32 1.21 -13.58
C ILE A 23 -1.09 0.66 -14.77
N ASP A 24 -0.35 0.23 -15.77
CA ASP A 24 -0.87 -0.53 -16.90
C ASP A 24 -0.07 -1.85 -17.06
N LEU A 25 -0.54 -2.72 -17.97
CA LEU A 25 0.08 -4.02 -18.22
C LEU A 25 1.53 -3.96 -18.69
N SER A 26 1.95 -2.85 -19.32
CA SER A 26 3.31 -2.69 -19.82
C SER A 26 4.34 -2.71 -18.69
N VAL A 27 3.94 -2.35 -17.46
CA VAL A 27 4.80 -2.47 -16.26
C VAL A 27 5.29 -3.90 -16.10
N PHE A 28 4.38 -4.88 -16.15
CA PHE A 28 4.73 -6.29 -15.98
C PHE A 28 5.56 -6.81 -17.16
N ARG A 29 5.23 -6.41 -18.39
CA ARG A 29 5.98 -6.81 -19.59
C ARG A 29 7.43 -6.33 -19.53
N LYS A 30 7.64 -5.03 -19.30
CA LYS A 30 8.97 -4.42 -19.15
C LYS A 30 9.73 -5.05 -17.97
N PHE A 31 9.03 -5.32 -16.87
CA PHE A 31 9.63 -5.95 -15.70
C PHE A 31 10.11 -7.37 -16.01
N PHE A 32 9.27 -8.22 -16.60
CA PHE A 32 9.65 -9.60 -16.92
C PHE A 32 10.70 -9.69 -18.03
N GLU A 33 10.71 -8.77 -19.00
CA GLU A 33 11.74 -8.70 -20.04
C GLU A 33 13.13 -8.39 -19.45
N SER A 34 13.18 -7.42 -18.51
CA SER A 34 14.41 -6.95 -17.88
C SER A 34 14.89 -7.84 -16.73
N PHE A 35 14.00 -8.57 -16.07
CA PHE A 35 14.34 -9.39 -14.92
C PHE A 35 15.00 -10.71 -15.33
N LYS A 36 16.30 -10.86 -15.01
CA LYS A 36 17.10 -12.06 -15.32
C LYS A 36 17.48 -12.88 -14.09
N GLU A 37 17.15 -12.40 -12.90
CA GLU A 37 17.56 -13.05 -11.65
C GLU A 37 16.62 -14.20 -11.27
N LYS A 38 17.07 -15.06 -10.37
CA LYS A 38 16.32 -16.24 -9.92
C LYS A 38 15.65 -16.07 -8.56
N PHE A 39 15.44 -14.83 -8.10
CA PHE A 39 14.77 -14.60 -6.83
C PHE A 39 13.25 -14.76 -6.95
N SER A 40 12.61 -15.10 -5.84
CA SER A 40 11.16 -15.02 -5.72
C SER A 40 10.72 -13.57 -5.54
N ILE A 41 9.62 -13.18 -6.17
CA ILE A 41 9.10 -11.80 -6.17
C ILE A 41 7.64 -11.84 -5.80
N LYS A 42 7.26 -10.89 -4.94
CA LYS A 42 5.87 -10.58 -4.64
C LYS A 42 5.43 -9.24 -5.18
N PHE A 43 4.16 -9.19 -5.53
CA PHE A 43 3.44 -7.97 -5.83
C PHE A 43 2.79 -7.43 -4.56
N LYS A 44 2.82 -6.11 -4.39
CA LYS A 44 2.10 -5.42 -3.31
C LYS A 44 1.38 -4.17 -3.78
N CYS A 45 0.12 -4.03 -3.38
CA CYS A 45 -0.58 -2.75 -3.34
C CYS A 45 -0.83 -2.45 -1.86
N GLU A 46 -0.21 -1.39 -1.33
CA GLU A 46 -0.41 -0.97 0.05
C GLU A 46 -1.36 0.24 0.09
N PRO A 47 -2.22 0.35 1.11
CA PRO A 47 -3.05 1.53 1.31
C PRO A 47 -2.23 2.73 1.79
N PRO A 48 -2.80 3.95 1.76
CA PRO A 48 -2.18 5.10 2.41
C PRO A 48 -2.13 4.93 3.93
N ILE A 49 -1.11 5.54 4.55
CA ILE A 49 -0.90 5.61 5.99
C ILE A 49 -0.48 7.05 6.31
N ILE A 50 -1.09 7.64 7.35
CA ILE A 50 -0.75 8.98 7.82
C ILE A 50 -0.48 8.91 9.32
N HIS A 51 0.66 9.44 9.75
CA HIS A 51 0.98 9.64 11.16
C HIS A 51 0.82 11.11 11.51
N VAL A 52 0.03 11.39 12.55
CA VAL A 52 -0.25 12.75 13.04
C VAL A 52 0.14 12.85 14.50
N VAL A 53 0.92 13.87 14.85
CA VAL A 53 1.21 14.20 16.25
C VAL A 53 0.10 15.12 16.75
N CYS A 54 -0.61 14.69 17.78
CA CYS A 54 -1.71 15.44 18.39
C CYS A 54 -1.24 16.14 19.67
N LYS A 55 -1.82 17.32 19.95
CA LYS A 55 -1.48 18.11 21.14
C LYS A 55 -2.03 17.48 22.42
N THR A 56 -3.25 16.97 22.37
CA THR A 56 -3.93 16.28 23.49
C THR A 56 -4.53 14.95 23.04
N ILE A 57 -4.98 14.14 24.00
CA ILE A 57 -5.69 12.88 23.72
C ILE A 57 -7.02 13.18 23.04
N ASN A 58 -7.75 14.19 23.51
CA ASN A 58 -9.03 14.60 22.93
C ASN A 58 -8.88 15.01 21.46
N ASP A 59 -7.82 15.74 21.09
CA ASP A 59 -7.54 16.09 19.69
C ASP A 59 -7.32 14.82 18.83
N ALA A 60 -6.65 13.81 19.40
CA ALA A 60 -6.41 12.54 18.73
C ALA A 60 -7.71 11.72 18.56
N GLU A 61 -8.57 11.71 19.57
CA GLU A 61 -9.88 11.05 19.52
C GLU A 61 -10.80 11.70 18.49
N GLU A 62 -10.90 13.03 18.46
CA GLU A 62 -11.71 13.76 17.48
C GLU A 62 -11.24 13.45 16.04
N LEU A 63 -9.93 13.49 15.80
CA LEU A 63 -9.36 13.19 14.50
C LEU A 63 -9.54 11.71 14.13
N LEU A 64 -9.46 10.80 15.09
CA LEU A 64 -9.73 9.37 14.87
C LEU A 64 -11.18 9.14 14.45
N GLU A 65 -12.15 9.80 15.07
CA GLU A 65 -13.56 9.73 14.67
C GLU A 65 -13.79 10.24 13.25
N LYS A 66 -13.18 11.37 12.88
CA LYS A 66 -13.19 11.90 11.51
C LYS A 66 -12.55 10.90 10.54
N GLY A 67 -11.45 10.26 10.93
CA GLY A 67 -10.81 9.16 10.21
C GLY A 67 -11.77 7.98 9.96
N PHE A 68 -12.51 7.54 10.99
CA PHE A 68 -13.48 6.46 10.82
C PHE A 68 -14.63 6.85 9.90
N LYS A 69 -15.14 8.08 9.98
CA LYS A 69 -16.19 8.60 9.08
C LYS A 69 -15.73 8.66 7.62
N SER A 70 -14.45 8.96 7.38
CA SER A 70 -13.82 9.00 6.05
C SER A 70 -13.26 7.65 5.56
N GLY A 71 -13.44 6.56 6.32
CA GLY A 71 -13.13 5.20 5.86
C GLY A 71 -11.76 4.63 6.28
N TRP A 72 -11.06 5.28 7.20
CA TRP A 72 -9.78 4.83 7.77
C TRP A 72 -10.02 3.84 8.92
N LYS A 73 -10.48 2.62 8.60
CA LYS A 73 -11.00 1.66 9.59
C LYS A 73 -9.94 0.95 10.44
N LYS A 74 -8.66 0.99 10.06
CA LYS A 74 -7.56 0.38 10.82
C LYS A 74 -6.75 1.40 11.63
N SER A 75 -7.37 2.52 11.97
CA SER A 75 -6.71 3.64 12.63
C SER A 75 -6.71 3.50 14.15
N GLY A 76 -5.72 4.13 14.80
CA GLY A 76 -5.61 4.14 16.26
C GLY A 76 -4.43 4.96 16.77
N ILE A 77 -4.42 5.22 18.07
CA ILE A 77 -3.30 5.90 18.73
C ILE A 77 -2.19 4.88 18.96
N ILE A 78 -1.02 5.11 18.35
CA ILE A 78 0.12 4.18 18.35
C ILE A 78 1.22 4.57 19.35
N SER A 79 1.18 5.78 19.90
CA SER A 79 2.10 6.23 20.96
C SER A 79 1.41 7.24 21.86
N LEU A 80 1.63 7.12 23.17
CA LEU A 80 1.21 8.06 24.22
C LEU A 80 2.40 8.57 25.07
N ARG A 81 3.64 8.31 24.64
CA ARG A 81 4.84 8.62 25.44
C ARG A 81 5.22 10.11 25.31
N LYS A 82 6.27 10.41 24.55
CA LYS A 82 6.74 11.77 24.34
C LYS A 82 5.74 12.60 23.54
N ASN A 83 5.13 11.95 22.55
CA ASN A 83 4.12 12.51 21.67
C ASN A 83 2.91 11.57 21.64
N ILE A 84 1.72 12.15 21.56
CA ILE A 84 0.49 11.44 21.22
C ILE A 84 0.47 11.31 19.70
N VAL A 85 0.60 10.08 19.19
CA VAL A 85 0.68 9.82 17.75
C VAL A 85 -0.53 9.00 17.31
N LEU A 86 -1.35 9.61 16.46
CA LEU A 86 -2.44 8.94 15.76
C LEU A 86 -1.92 8.35 14.45
N GLU A 87 -2.25 7.10 14.18
CA GLU A 87 -2.10 6.48 12.86
C GLU A 87 -3.47 6.39 12.20
N LEU A 88 -3.60 6.98 11.01
CA LEU A 88 -4.71 6.74 10.09
C LEU A 88 -4.24 5.73 9.05
N HIS A 89 -4.85 4.54 9.03
CA HIS A 89 -4.44 3.44 8.16
C HIS A 89 -5.59 2.94 7.28
N GLY A 90 -5.38 2.93 5.97
CA GLY A 90 -6.35 2.38 5.01
C GLY A 90 -6.43 0.84 5.04
N THR A 91 -7.24 0.26 4.18
CA THR A 91 -7.50 -1.20 4.15
C THR A 91 -7.30 -1.82 2.77
N GLU A 92 -6.99 -0.99 1.79
CA GLU A 92 -6.93 -1.30 0.36
C GLU A 92 -5.63 -2.04 0.00
N LYS A 93 -5.39 -3.18 0.66
CA LYS A 93 -4.19 -3.98 0.47
C LYS A 93 -4.38 -5.09 -0.56
N LEU A 94 -3.32 -5.43 -1.29
CA LEU A 94 -3.11 -6.69 -2.02
C LEU A 94 -1.65 -7.13 -1.81
N GLU A 95 -1.42 -8.41 -1.55
CA GLU A 95 -0.07 -8.98 -1.45
C GLU A 95 -0.13 -10.46 -1.86
N PHE A 96 0.70 -10.86 -2.82
CA PHE A 96 0.80 -12.24 -3.32
C PHE A 96 2.10 -12.44 -4.13
N PRO A 97 2.62 -13.67 -4.23
CA PRO A 97 3.77 -13.98 -5.07
C PRO A 97 3.41 -13.88 -6.56
N ILE A 98 4.34 -13.37 -7.37
CA ILE A 98 4.20 -13.30 -8.84
C ILE A 98 5.31 -14.04 -9.58
N LEU A 99 6.50 -14.15 -8.97
CA LEU A 99 7.57 -15.02 -9.44
C LEU A 99 8.02 -15.92 -8.29
N LYS A 100 8.36 -17.16 -8.62
CA LYS A 100 9.06 -18.07 -7.73
C LYS A 100 10.27 -18.63 -8.44
N ASP A 101 11.44 -18.42 -7.85
CA ASP A 101 12.72 -18.90 -8.40
C ASP A 101 12.95 -18.48 -9.87
N GLY A 102 12.59 -17.22 -10.20
CA GLY A 102 12.65 -16.67 -11.57
C GLY A 102 11.54 -17.12 -12.52
N LYS A 103 10.61 -17.99 -12.11
CA LYS A 103 9.48 -18.44 -12.93
C LYS A 103 8.23 -17.61 -12.64
N ILE A 104 7.60 -17.10 -13.69
CA ILE A 104 6.32 -16.40 -13.59
C ILE A 104 5.23 -17.38 -13.17
N LEU A 105 4.48 -17.02 -12.13
CA LEU A 105 3.42 -17.85 -11.54
C LEU A 105 2.02 -17.56 -12.09
N VAL A 106 1.89 -16.52 -12.92
CA VAL A 106 0.61 -15.94 -13.30
C VAL A 106 0.53 -15.74 -14.80
N GLU A 107 -0.65 -15.92 -15.36
CA GLU A 107 -0.92 -15.70 -16.77
C GLU A 107 -1.32 -14.25 -17.05
N ASP A 108 -1.28 -13.85 -18.32
CA ASP A 108 -1.64 -12.50 -18.78
C ASP A 108 -3.04 -12.05 -18.34
N GLN A 109 -4.01 -12.97 -18.29
CA GLN A 109 -5.36 -12.67 -17.80
C GLN A 109 -5.36 -12.27 -16.33
N PHE A 110 -4.55 -12.94 -15.51
CA PHE A 110 -4.41 -12.59 -14.10
C PHE A 110 -3.71 -11.25 -13.92
N LEU A 111 -2.67 -10.95 -14.73
CA LEU A 111 -2.01 -9.63 -14.72
C LEU A 111 -3.00 -8.49 -15.02
N LYS A 112 -3.93 -8.68 -15.97
CA LYS A 112 -5.00 -7.71 -16.26
C LYS A 112 -5.86 -7.45 -15.04
N LEU A 113 -6.28 -8.52 -14.35
CA LEU A 113 -7.07 -8.42 -13.14
C LEU A 113 -6.29 -7.69 -12.02
N ILE A 114 -4.99 -7.98 -11.86
CA ILE A 114 -4.14 -7.31 -10.86
C ILE A 114 -4.10 -5.81 -11.12
N VAL A 115 -3.87 -5.39 -12.36
CA VAL A 115 -3.84 -3.97 -12.74
C VAL A 115 -5.15 -3.28 -12.37
N GLU A 116 -6.29 -3.85 -12.79
CA GLU A 116 -7.61 -3.30 -12.51
C GLU A 116 -7.86 -3.18 -10.99
N LYS A 117 -7.65 -4.26 -10.23
CA LYS A 117 -7.90 -4.30 -8.79
C LYS A 117 -6.98 -3.37 -8.02
N SER A 118 -5.72 -3.25 -8.43
CA SER A 118 -4.73 -2.40 -7.76
C SER A 118 -5.00 -0.93 -8.02
N ASN A 119 -5.33 -0.55 -9.27
CA ASN A 119 -5.70 0.82 -9.60
C ASN A 119 -6.96 1.25 -8.85
N LYS A 120 -7.99 0.39 -8.80
CA LYS A 120 -9.22 0.66 -8.02
C LYS A 120 -8.95 0.81 -6.52
N LYS A 121 -7.97 0.08 -5.99
CA LYS A 121 -7.54 0.19 -4.59
C LYS A 121 -6.77 1.49 -4.31
N LEU A 122 -5.92 1.92 -5.24
CA LEU A 122 -5.25 3.22 -5.17
C LEU A 122 -6.28 4.37 -5.18
N GLU A 123 -7.23 4.35 -6.11
CA GLU A 123 -8.31 5.34 -6.19
C GLU A 123 -9.07 5.45 -4.87
N LYS A 124 -9.50 4.32 -4.32
CA LYS A 124 -10.16 4.29 -3.00
C LYS A 124 -9.29 4.86 -1.89
N GLY A 125 -7.97 4.66 -1.96
CA GLY A 125 -7.02 5.26 -1.03
C GLY A 125 -7.02 6.79 -1.13
N TRP A 126 -6.97 7.32 -2.35
CA TRP A 126 -7.05 8.76 -2.61
C TRP A 126 -8.39 9.36 -2.20
N ASP A 127 -9.50 8.69 -2.48
CA ASP A 127 -10.83 9.13 -2.08
C ASP A 127 -10.95 9.27 -0.55
N LYS A 128 -10.31 8.38 0.22
CA LYS A 128 -10.26 8.47 1.69
C LYS A 128 -9.46 9.68 2.17
N ILE A 129 -8.38 10.03 1.48
CA ILE A 129 -7.60 11.23 1.78
C ILE A 129 -8.46 12.48 1.55
N VAL A 130 -9.09 12.58 0.39
CA VAL A 130 -10.00 13.71 0.05
C VAL A 130 -11.20 13.76 0.99
N SER A 131 -11.78 12.61 1.36
CA SER A 131 -12.89 12.56 2.30
C SER A 131 -12.48 12.98 3.71
N LEU A 132 -11.24 12.71 4.13
CA LEU A 132 -10.73 13.15 5.42
C LEU A 132 -10.48 14.66 5.42
N GLU A 133 -9.88 15.18 4.35
CA GLU A 133 -9.62 16.62 4.17
C GLU A 133 -10.90 17.45 4.32
N LYS A 134 -12.05 16.97 3.82
CA LYS A 134 -13.34 17.66 3.96
C LYS A 134 -13.91 17.69 5.39
N LEU A 135 -13.36 16.91 6.32
CA LEU A 135 -13.85 16.80 7.70
C LEU A 135 -12.94 17.48 8.72
N ILE A 136 -11.77 17.96 8.29
CA ILE A 136 -10.77 18.65 9.11
C ILE A 136 -10.86 20.14 8.84
#